data_AF-A0A956A707-F1
#
_entry.id   AF-A0A956A707-F1
#
_cell.length_a   1.000
_cell.length_b   1.000
_cell.length_c   1.000
_cell.angle_alpha   90.00
_cell.angle_beta   90.00
_cell.angle_gamma   90.00
#
_symmetry.space_group_name_H-M   'P 1'
#
loop_
_entity.id
_entity.type
_entity.pdbx_description
1 polymer ?
#
loop_
_entity_poly.entity_id
_entity_poly.type
_entity_poly.pdbx_seq_one_letter_code
_entity_poly.pdbx_strand_id
1 'polypeptide(L)' 'EAKRDDENYAYAAAWEFNGVGADPTLHKEPLTFEFVKLTQRSYK' A
#
# COMPACT_ATOMS: atom_id res chain seq x y z
N GLU A 1 -19.28 4.52 7.31
CA GLU A 1 -18.51 3.68 6.38
C GLU A 1 -17.06 4.09 6.36
N ALA A 2 -16.14 3.14 6.46
CA ALA A 2 -14.72 3.38 6.27
C ALA A 2 -14.48 3.69 4.79
N LYS A 3 -14.31 4.97 4.45
CA LYS A 3 -13.94 5.39 3.09
C LYS A 3 -12.51 4.92 2.85
N ARG A 4 -12.32 4.09 1.84
CA ARG A 4 -11.01 3.69 1.37
C ARG A 4 -10.37 4.91 0.73
N ASP A 5 -9.23 5.35 1.27
CA ASP A 5 -8.50 6.50 0.77
C ASP A 5 -7.48 6.01 -0.27
N ASP A 6 -7.96 5.86 -1.50
CA ASP A 6 -7.18 5.35 -2.63
C ASP A 6 -6.08 6.33 -3.08
N GLU A 7 -6.13 7.62 -2.67
CA GLU A 7 -5.11 8.62 -3.00
C GLU A 7 -3.84 8.47 -2.14
N ASN A 8 -3.99 8.16 -0.84
CA ASN A 8 -2.86 8.11 0.10
C ASN A 8 -2.30 6.71 0.38
N TYR A 9 -3.05 5.65 0.06
CA TYR A 9 -2.70 4.27 0.42
C TYR A 9 -2.48 3.34 -0.79
N ALA A 10 -2.31 3.89 -1.99
CA ALA A 10 -1.93 3.15 -3.19
C ALA A 10 -0.43 2.82 -3.21
N TYR A 11 0.07 2.12 -2.19
CA TYR A 11 1.46 1.66 -2.14
C TYR A 11 1.53 0.23 -1.61
N ALA A 12 2.45 -0.56 -2.16
CA ALA A 12 2.87 -1.82 -1.58
C ALA A 12 3.93 -1.52 -0.53
N ALA A 13 3.87 -2.20 0.61
CA ALA A 13 4.91 -2.11 1.63
C ALA A 13 5.41 -3.48 2.02
N ALA A 14 6.72 -3.64 2.10
CA ALA A 14 7.39 -4.84 2.55
C ALA A 14 8.34 -4.49 3.70
N TRP A 15 8.33 -5.32 4.74
CA TRP A 15 9.28 -5.23 5.84
C TRP A 15 10.42 -6.20 5.58
N GLU A 16 11.61 -5.66 5.35
CA GLU A 16 12.83 -6.45 5.25
C GLU A 16 13.30 -6.85 6.65
N PHE A 17 13.56 -8.15 6.82
CA PHE A 17 14.06 -8.69 8.07
C PHE A 17 15.58 -8.53 8.16
N ASN A 18 16.04 -7.56 8.97
CA ASN A 18 17.46 -7.24 9.15
C ASN A 18 18.19 -8.09 10.20
N GLY A 19 17.52 -9.07 10.80
CA GLY A 19 18.07 -9.91 11.87
C GLY A 19 17.47 -9.67 13.25
N VAL A 20 17.74 -10.57 14.19
CA VAL A 20 17.20 -10.50 15.55
C VAL A 20 17.89 -9.38 16.32
N GLY A 21 17.15 -8.33 16.69
CA GLY A 21 17.65 -7.16 17.41
C GLY A 21 17.92 -5.93 16.54
N ALA A 22 17.72 -6.03 15.22
CA ALA A 22 17.75 -4.90 14.31
C ALA A 22 16.32 -4.47 13.93
N ASP A 23 16.11 -3.16 13.80
CA ASP A 23 14.84 -2.63 13.31
C ASP A 23 14.60 -3.08 11.86
N PRO A 24 13.41 -3.59 11.50
CA PRO A 24 13.12 -4.02 10.15
C PRO A 24 13.05 -2.82 9.19
N THR A 25 13.55 -2.97 7.96
CA THR A 25 13.50 -1.90 6.95
C THR A 25 12.11 -1.86 6.32
N LEU A 26 11.46 -0.70 6.33
CA LEU A 26 10.20 -0.51 5.63
C LEU A 26 10.46 -0.06 4.19
N HIS A 27 10.28 -0.97 3.25
CA HIS A 27 10.24 -0.65 1.83
C HIS A 27 8.82 -0.28 1.45
N LYS A 28 8.62 0.91 0.88
CA LYS A 28 7.34 1.35 0.31
C LYS A 28 7.54 1.60 -1.17
N GLU A 29 6.81 0.87 -1.99
CA GLU A 29 6.79 1.03 -3.43
C GLU A 29 5.43 1.61 -3.85
N PRO A 30 5.39 2.81 -4.45
CA PRO A 30 4.13 3.39 -4.91
C PRO A 30 3.56 2.54 -6.03
N LEU A 31 2.30 2.12 -5.90
CA LEU A 31 1.60 1.36 -6.94
C LEU A 31 1.02 2.33 -7.95
N THR A 32 1.74 2.53 -9.06
CA THR A 32 1.29 3.36 -10.17
C THR A 32 0.38 2.54 -11.08
N PHE A 33 -0.92 2.83 -11.07
CA PHE A 33 -1.87 2.18 -11.96
C PHE A 33 -2.05 3.01 -13.25
N GLU A 34 -1.13 2.88 -14.22
CA GLU A 34 -1.21 3.62 -15.49
C GLU A 34 -2.34 3.15 -16.43
N PHE A 35 -2.67 1.86 -16.41
CA PHE A 35 -3.61 1.26 -17.37
C PHE A 35 -5.02 1.05 -16.83
N VAL A 36 -5.20 1.04 -15.51
CA VAL A 36 -6.50 0.80 -14.86
C VAL A 36 -6.69 1.79 -13.72
N LYS A 37 -7.56 2.78 -13.90
CA LYS A 37 -7.89 3.71 -12.83
C LYS A 37 -8.52 2.96 -11.65
N LEU A 38 -8.01 3.22 -10.45
CA LEU A 38 -8.59 2.73 -9.19
C LEU A 38 -10.06 3.17 -9.13
N THR A 39 -10.96 2.19 -9.24
CA THR A 39 -12.39 2.39 -9.09
C THR A 39 -12.78 1.94 -7.68
N GLN A 40 -13.42 2.86 -6.94
CA GLN A 40 -13.95 2.58 -5.62
C GLN A 40 -15.13 1.62 -5.76
N ARG A 41 -14.98 0.40 -5.22
CA ARG A 41 -16.04 -0.62 -5.27
C ARG A 41 -17.09 -0.28 -4.21
N SER A 42 -18.26 0.17 -4.66
CA SER A 42 -19.43 0.31 -3.80
C SER A 42 -20.23 -0.99 -3.85
N TYR A 43 -20.24 -1.75 -2.75
CA TYR A 43 -21.20 -2.84 -2.56
C TYR A 43 -22.44 -2.23 -1.92
N LYS A 44 -23.51 -2.18 -2.70
CA LYS A 44 -24.86 -1.85 -2.22
C LYS A 44 -25.48 -3.06 -1.55
#